data_AF-K2D850-F1
#
_entry.id   AF-K2D850-F1
#
_cell.length_a   1.000
_cell.length_b   1.000
_cell.length_c   1.000
_cell.angle_alpha   90.00
_cell.angle_beta   90.00
_cell.angle_gamma   90.00
#
_symmetry.space_group_name_H-M   'P 1'
#
loop_
_entity.id
_entity.type
_entity.pdbx_description
1 polymer ?
#
loop_
_entity_poly.entity_id
_entity_poly.type
_entity_poly.pdbx_seq_one_letter_code
_entity_poly.pdbx_strand_id
1 'polypeptide(L)'
;MTLELTYDQKAIHFETYQHIHEVQKLLCKMQIELAKRSIEHDNSKIYSEEECATFADFTPKLKDLDYGSPEYKQCLIDMGPAIKHHQQSNSHHPEAHENGINGMNLIDLLEMICDWKAATLRHKNGDIRKSILMNKGRFQMSDQLCQILNNTIELLEKNV
;
A
#
# COMPACT_ATOMS: atom_id res chain seq x y z
N MET A 1 28.34 -29.06 27.87
CA MET A 1 28.46 -30.16 26.88
C MET A 1 28.02 -29.60 25.55
N THR A 2 28.95 -29.42 24.61
CA THR A 2 28.60 -29.12 23.22
C THR A 2 28.13 -30.42 22.57
N LEU A 3 26.93 -30.41 22.01
CA LEU A 3 26.38 -31.57 21.31
C LEU A 3 27.23 -31.80 20.06
N GLU A 4 27.90 -32.95 19.97
CA GLU A 4 28.69 -33.28 18.79
C GLU A 4 27.78 -33.91 17.72
N LEU A 5 27.59 -33.19 16.61
CA LEU A 5 26.72 -33.62 15.51
C LEU A 5 27.40 -34.67 14.63
N THR A 6 26.62 -35.66 14.18
CA THR A 6 27.00 -36.60 13.11
C THR A 6 27.23 -35.88 11.77
N TYR A 7 27.88 -36.53 10.81
CA TYR A 7 28.10 -35.96 9.48
C TYR A 7 26.78 -35.65 8.74
N ASP A 8 25.79 -36.54 8.83
CA ASP A 8 24.48 -36.32 8.22
C ASP A 8 23.76 -35.13 8.84
N GLN A 9 23.82 -34.98 10.16
CA GLN A 9 23.25 -33.81 10.86
C GLN A 9 23.97 -32.51 10.46
N LYS A 10 25.30 -32.54 10.30
CA LYS A 10 26.06 -31.38 9.80
C LYS A 10 25.67 -31.01 8.37
N ALA A 11 25.45 -31.99 7.50
CA ALA A 11 24.99 -31.76 6.12
C ALA A 11 23.57 -31.18 6.06
N ILE A 12 22.61 -31.72 6.83
CA ILE A 12 21.25 -31.18 6.94
C ILE A 12 21.27 -29.74 7.48
N HIS A 13 22.11 -29.47 8.48
CA HIS A 13 22.28 -28.11 8.99
C HIS A 13 22.79 -27.17 7.89
N PHE A 14 23.74 -27.60 7.05
CA PHE A 14 24.21 -26.82 5.92
C PHE A 14 23.09 -26.47 4.93
N GLU A 15 22.30 -27.46 4.49
CA GLU A 15 21.16 -27.22 3.58
C GLU A 15 20.12 -26.28 4.20
N THR A 16 19.84 -26.45 5.50
CA THR A 16 18.94 -25.57 6.26
C THR A 16 19.47 -24.14 6.31
N TYR A 17 20.78 -23.95 6.56
CA TYR A 17 21.41 -22.63 6.52
C TYR A 17 21.37 -21.99 5.14
N GLN A 18 21.53 -22.78 4.08
CA GLN A 18 21.37 -22.28 2.71
C GLN A 18 19.95 -21.78 2.46
N HIS A 19 18.92 -22.55 2.85
CA HIS A 19 17.53 -22.11 2.72
C HIS A 19 17.27 -20.81 3.51
N ILE A 20 17.73 -20.72 4.76
CA ILE A 20 17.61 -19.50 5.57
C ILE A 20 18.26 -18.31 4.87
N HIS A 21 19.47 -18.50 4.32
CA HIS A 21 20.18 -17.46 3.62
C HIS A 21 19.46 -16.98 2.35
N GLU A 22 18.85 -17.90 1.59
CA GLU A 22 18.04 -17.53 0.42
C GLU A 22 16.78 -16.76 0.83
N VAL A 23 16.09 -17.16 1.91
CA VAL A 23 14.96 -16.40 2.44
C VAL A 23 15.40 -14.99 2.87
N GLN A 24 16.54 -14.86 3.55
CA GLN A 24 17.08 -13.55 3.94
C GLN A 24 17.34 -12.66 2.72
N LYS A 25 17.95 -13.18 1.66
CA LYS A 25 18.17 -12.43 0.41
C LYS A 25 16.86 -11.94 -0.21
N LEU A 26 15.85 -12.81 -0.28
CA LEU A 26 14.55 -12.48 -0.85
C LEU A 26 13.82 -11.43 -0.02
N LEU A 27 13.88 -11.53 1.32
CA LEU A 27 13.32 -10.52 2.21
C LEU A 27 14.05 -9.18 2.07
N CYS A 28 15.38 -9.17 1.95
CA CYS A 28 16.13 -7.95 1.65
C CYS A 28 15.71 -7.32 0.31
N LYS A 29 15.41 -8.12 -0.71
CA LYS A 29 14.86 -7.60 -1.96
C LYS A 29 13.51 -6.91 -1.74
N MET A 30 12.61 -7.49 -0.96
CA MET A 30 11.32 -6.86 -0.63
C MET A 30 11.51 -5.55 0.15
N GLN A 31 12.48 -5.49 1.07
CA GLN A 31 12.83 -4.26 1.79
C GLN A 31 13.31 -3.16 0.84
N ILE A 32 14.11 -3.49 -0.16
CA ILE A 32 14.58 -2.54 -1.18
C ILE A 32 13.39 -1.99 -1.99
N GLU A 33 12.46 -2.84 -2.43
CA GLU A 33 11.26 -2.39 -3.14
C GLU A 33 10.40 -1.44 -2.29
N LEU A 34 10.23 -1.75 -1.00
CA LEU A 34 9.52 -0.86 -0.07
C LEU A 34 10.25 0.46 0.14
N ALA A 35 11.57 0.43 0.30
CA ALA A 35 12.37 1.64 0.47
C ALA A 35 12.26 2.55 -0.76
N LYS A 36 12.36 1.98 -1.97
CA LYS A 36 12.15 2.70 -3.23
C LYS A 36 10.77 3.38 -3.26
N ARG A 37 9.71 2.63 -2.99
CA ARG A 37 8.33 3.16 -2.97
C ARG A 37 8.12 4.23 -1.90
N SER A 38 8.76 4.11 -0.73
CA SER A 38 8.67 5.15 0.31
C SER A 38 9.23 6.51 -0.12
N ILE A 39 10.18 6.51 -1.06
CA ILE A 39 10.78 7.72 -1.64
C ILE A 39 9.96 8.22 -2.84
N GLU A 40 9.39 7.29 -3.61
CA GLU A 40 8.74 7.58 -4.89
C GLU A 40 7.22 7.73 -4.81
N HIS A 41 6.61 7.36 -3.69
CA HIS A 41 5.16 7.36 -3.49
C HIS A 41 4.54 8.70 -3.93
N ASP A 42 3.62 8.61 -4.89
CA ASP A 42 2.86 9.74 -5.42
C ASP A 42 3.69 10.88 -6.05
N ASN A 43 4.95 10.63 -6.43
CA ASN A 43 5.79 11.63 -7.06
C ASN A 43 5.19 12.19 -8.36
N SER A 44 4.29 11.46 -9.01
CA SER A 44 3.49 11.96 -10.14
C SER A 44 2.75 13.25 -9.79
N LYS A 45 2.24 13.40 -8.56
CA LYS A 45 1.54 14.60 -8.09
C LYS A 45 2.41 15.84 -8.04
N ILE A 46 3.72 15.67 -8.02
CA ILE A 46 4.69 16.77 -7.89
C ILE A 46 5.34 17.07 -9.24
N TYR A 47 5.67 16.02 -10.00
CA TYR A 47 6.53 16.14 -11.18
C TYR A 47 5.83 15.94 -12.52
N SER A 48 4.61 15.37 -12.58
CA SER A 48 3.85 15.26 -13.83
C SER A 48 3.09 16.55 -14.14
N GLU A 49 3.14 16.97 -15.40
CA GLU A 49 2.43 18.16 -15.89
C GLU A 49 0.91 17.96 -15.85
N GLU A 50 0.45 16.71 -15.99
CA GLU A 50 -0.95 16.29 -15.95
C GLU A 50 -1.57 16.39 -14.55
N GLU A 51 -0.74 16.30 -13.50
CA GLU A 51 -1.21 16.21 -12.11
C GLU A 51 -0.90 17.45 -11.28
N CYS A 52 0.29 18.02 -11.42
CA CYS A 52 0.88 18.92 -10.43
C CYS A 52 -0.01 20.13 -10.11
N ALA A 53 -0.47 20.85 -11.14
CA ALA A 53 -1.34 22.02 -10.95
C ALA A 53 -2.69 21.63 -10.33
N THR A 54 -3.31 20.56 -10.80
CA THR A 54 -4.62 20.10 -10.30
C THR A 54 -4.55 19.67 -8.84
N PHE A 55 -3.52 18.91 -8.44
CA PHE A 55 -3.36 18.52 -7.04
C PHE A 55 -2.99 19.70 -6.14
N ALA A 56 -2.22 20.68 -6.62
CA ALA A 56 -1.96 21.91 -5.87
C ALA A 56 -3.25 22.69 -5.59
N ASP A 57 -4.16 22.78 -6.57
CA ASP A 57 -5.42 23.52 -6.44
C ASP A 57 -6.49 22.81 -5.59
N PHE A 58 -6.56 21.47 -5.66
CA PHE A 58 -7.65 20.71 -5.04
C PHE A 58 -7.28 20.07 -3.70
N THR A 59 -6.02 19.74 -3.43
CA THR A 59 -5.63 19.12 -2.14
C THR A 59 -6.05 19.95 -0.93
N PRO A 60 -5.90 21.30 -0.92
CA PRO A 60 -6.39 22.12 0.19
C PRO A 60 -7.92 22.05 0.35
N LYS A 61 -8.68 21.98 -0.76
CA LYS A 61 -10.14 21.90 -0.74
C LYS A 61 -10.62 20.56 -0.17
N LEU A 62 -9.96 19.47 -0.56
CA LEU A 62 -10.31 18.11 -0.13
C LEU A 62 -10.10 17.88 1.37
N LYS A 63 -9.14 18.59 1.99
CA LYS A 63 -8.79 18.43 3.41
C LYS A 63 -9.98 18.65 4.34
N ASP A 64 -10.83 19.63 4.00
CA ASP A 64 -11.96 20.05 4.85
C ASP A 64 -13.28 19.34 4.49
N LEU A 65 -13.27 18.44 3.51
CA LEU A 65 -14.43 17.67 3.09
C LEU A 65 -14.45 16.29 3.75
N ASP A 66 -15.66 15.82 4.05
CA ASP A 66 -15.86 14.46 4.53
C ASP A 66 -15.62 13.45 3.40
N TYR A 67 -14.83 12.41 3.68
CA TYR A 67 -14.52 11.38 2.69
C TYR A 67 -15.80 10.72 2.14
N GLY A 68 -15.99 10.82 0.82
CA GLY A 68 -17.15 10.26 0.13
C GLY A 68 -18.41 11.14 0.13
N SER A 69 -18.37 12.37 0.69
CA SER A 69 -19.46 13.35 0.58
C SER A 69 -19.75 13.72 -0.89
N PRO A 70 -20.93 14.28 -1.21
CA PRO A 70 -21.23 14.78 -2.55
C PRO A 70 -20.20 15.80 -3.05
N GLU A 71 -19.76 16.72 -2.20
CA GLU A 71 -18.79 17.77 -2.52
C GLU A 71 -17.39 17.17 -2.77
N TYR A 72 -17.00 16.19 -1.95
CA TYR A 72 -15.76 15.44 -2.14
C TYR A 72 -15.77 14.73 -3.50
N LYS A 73 -16.87 14.04 -3.83
CA LYS A 73 -17.04 13.35 -5.12
C LYS A 73 -17.02 14.33 -6.29
N GLN A 74 -17.64 15.50 -6.14
CA GLN A 74 -17.59 16.53 -7.18
C GLN A 74 -16.16 17.01 -7.43
N CYS A 75 -15.38 17.25 -6.37
CA CYS A 75 -13.97 17.57 -6.52
C CYS A 75 -13.20 16.48 -7.29
N LEU A 76 -13.47 15.20 -7.03
CA LEU A 76 -12.85 14.11 -7.79
C LEU A 76 -13.26 14.10 -9.28
N ILE A 77 -14.52 14.45 -9.58
CA ILE A 77 -14.99 14.58 -10.97
C ILE A 77 -14.25 15.73 -11.66
N ASP A 78 -14.13 16.87 -10.99
CA ASP A 78 -13.47 18.07 -11.52
C ASP A 78 -11.95 17.84 -11.75
N MET A 79 -11.32 17.00 -10.92
CA MET A 79 -9.93 16.58 -11.07
C MET A 79 -9.71 15.47 -12.10
N GLY A 80 -10.76 14.96 -12.75
CA GLY A 80 -10.80 13.67 -13.47
C GLY A 80 -9.54 13.26 -14.23
N PRO A 81 -9.01 14.06 -15.18
CA PRO A 81 -7.80 13.70 -15.93
C PRO A 81 -6.56 13.49 -15.06
N ALA A 82 -6.34 14.36 -14.07
CA ALA A 82 -5.22 14.26 -13.14
C ALA A 82 -5.34 13.01 -12.26
N ILE A 83 -6.55 12.73 -11.74
CA ILE A 83 -6.81 11.52 -10.95
C ILE A 83 -6.57 10.27 -11.80
N LYS A 84 -7.05 10.23 -13.04
CA LYS A 84 -6.85 9.09 -13.92
C LYS A 84 -5.37 8.84 -14.17
N HIS A 85 -4.61 9.89 -14.51
CA HIS A 85 -3.16 9.78 -14.72
C HIS A 85 -2.46 9.26 -13.45
N HIS A 86 -2.81 9.81 -12.29
CA HIS A 86 -2.29 9.41 -10.99
C HIS A 86 -2.53 7.93 -10.68
N GLN A 87 -3.77 7.50 -10.86
CA GLN A 87 -4.22 6.14 -10.60
C GLN A 87 -3.61 5.11 -11.55
N GLN A 88 -3.26 5.51 -12.78
CA GLN A 88 -2.61 4.65 -13.76
C GLN A 88 -1.07 4.63 -13.61
N SER A 89 -0.49 5.70 -13.07
CA SER A 89 0.97 5.85 -12.92
C SER A 89 1.51 5.22 -11.64
N ASN A 90 0.68 5.04 -10.61
CA ASN A 90 1.12 4.56 -9.30
C ASN A 90 0.54 3.16 -9.01
N SER A 91 1.42 2.16 -8.95
CA SER A 91 1.04 0.73 -8.87
C SER A 91 0.28 0.31 -7.61
N HIS A 92 0.27 1.13 -6.55
CA HIS A 92 -0.53 0.84 -5.36
C HIS A 92 -2.02 1.15 -5.55
N HIS A 93 -2.44 1.75 -6.67
CA HIS A 93 -3.85 1.88 -7.03
C HIS A 93 -4.34 0.66 -7.83
N PRO A 94 -5.50 0.07 -7.48
CA PRO A 94 -6.11 -1.00 -8.26
C PRO A 94 -6.32 -0.64 -9.73
N GLU A 95 -6.61 0.63 -10.04
CA GLU A 95 -6.84 1.13 -11.39
C GLU A 95 -5.59 1.10 -12.30
N ALA A 96 -4.38 0.92 -11.75
CA ALA A 96 -3.16 0.70 -12.52
C ALA A 96 -3.08 -0.72 -13.13
N HIS A 97 -3.94 -1.64 -12.70
CA HIS A 97 -3.88 -3.06 -13.03
C HIS A 97 -5.10 -3.49 -13.84
N GLU A 98 -4.88 -4.28 -14.90
CA GLU A 98 -5.97 -4.80 -15.74
C GLU A 98 -6.98 -5.65 -14.96
N ASN A 99 -6.50 -6.44 -13.98
CA ASN A 99 -7.34 -7.27 -13.11
C ASN A 99 -7.70 -6.57 -11.79
N GLY A 100 -7.63 -5.24 -11.75
CA GLY A 100 -7.91 -4.43 -10.56
C GLY A 100 -7.05 -4.87 -9.37
N ILE A 101 -7.66 -4.95 -8.19
CA ILE A 101 -6.96 -5.34 -6.96
C ILE A 101 -6.36 -6.77 -7.04
N ASN A 102 -6.92 -7.65 -7.88
CA ASN A 102 -6.39 -9.00 -8.08
C ASN A 102 -5.13 -9.03 -8.97
N GLY A 103 -4.75 -7.91 -9.59
CA GLY A 103 -3.48 -7.75 -10.30
C GLY A 103 -2.33 -7.29 -9.42
N MET A 104 -2.61 -6.83 -8.20
CA MET A 104 -1.63 -6.26 -7.28
C MET A 104 -0.74 -7.35 -6.65
N ASN A 105 0.53 -7.03 -6.41
CA ASN A 105 1.42 -7.82 -5.57
C ASN A 105 1.36 -7.37 -4.09
N LEU A 106 2.06 -8.08 -3.20
CA LEU A 106 2.05 -7.77 -1.76
C LEU A 106 2.64 -6.39 -1.42
N ILE A 107 3.60 -5.90 -2.20
CA ILE A 107 4.21 -4.59 -2.00
C ILE A 107 3.24 -3.48 -2.42
N ASP A 108 2.50 -3.67 -3.52
CA ASP A 108 1.42 -2.77 -3.93
C ASP A 108 0.35 -2.67 -2.84
N LEU A 109 -0.09 -3.81 -2.29
CA LEU A 109 -1.10 -3.84 -1.22
C LEU A 109 -0.59 -3.19 0.08
N LEU A 110 0.69 -3.37 0.41
CA LEU A 110 1.29 -2.76 1.59
C LEU A 110 1.45 -1.25 1.44
N GLU A 111 1.84 -0.76 0.26
CA GLU A 111 1.88 0.67 -0.04
C GLU A 111 0.46 1.26 -0.01
N MET A 112 -0.53 0.60 -0.62
CA MET A 112 -1.92 1.04 -0.66
C MET A 112 -2.52 1.20 0.74
N ILE A 113 -2.28 0.26 1.66
CA ILE A 113 -2.82 0.37 3.02
C ILE A 113 -2.12 1.47 3.82
N CYS A 114 -0.84 1.72 3.56
CA CYS A 114 -0.10 2.85 4.12
C CYS A 114 -0.62 4.20 3.60
N ASP A 115 -0.90 4.33 2.30
CA ASP A 115 -1.54 5.51 1.71
C ASP A 115 -2.90 5.77 2.37
N TRP A 116 -3.76 4.76 2.44
CA TRP A 116 -5.07 4.91 3.07
C TRP A 116 -4.96 5.31 4.54
N LYS A 117 -4.00 4.76 5.29
CA LYS A 117 -3.75 5.17 6.68
C LYS A 117 -3.28 6.62 6.74
N ALA A 118 -2.31 7.03 5.92
CA ALA A 118 -1.83 8.40 5.85
C ALA A 118 -2.94 9.38 5.47
N ALA A 119 -3.83 9.01 4.55
CA ALA A 119 -5.01 9.77 4.22
C ALA A 119 -5.91 10.00 5.44
N THR A 120 -6.16 8.95 6.25
CA THR A 120 -6.99 9.09 7.47
C THR A 120 -6.37 10.03 8.50
N LEU A 121 -5.03 10.13 8.59
CA LEU A 121 -4.35 11.03 9.53
C LEU A 121 -4.54 12.52 9.19
N ARG A 122 -4.99 12.85 7.97
CA ARG A 122 -5.25 14.23 7.55
C ARG A 122 -6.67 14.71 7.90
N HIS A 123 -7.56 13.81 8.32
CA HIS A 123 -8.95 14.12 8.65
C HIS A 123 -9.21 13.97 10.14
N LYS A 124 -9.95 14.91 10.74
CA LYS A 124 -10.24 14.94 12.18
C LYS A 124 -10.88 13.65 12.72
N ASN A 125 -11.69 12.98 11.89
CA ASN A 125 -12.40 11.75 12.23
C ASN A 125 -12.02 10.58 11.30
N GLY A 126 -10.79 10.59 10.76
CA GLY A 126 -10.33 9.55 9.85
C GLY A 126 -10.30 8.18 10.53
N ASP A 127 -10.90 7.18 9.87
CA ASP A 127 -10.98 5.81 10.36
C ASP A 127 -10.65 4.83 9.23
N ILE A 128 -9.45 4.25 9.33
CA ILE A 128 -8.93 3.34 8.32
C ILE A 128 -9.79 2.08 8.15
N ARG A 129 -10.48 1.62 9.20
CA ARG A 129 -11.36 0.44 9.12
C ARG A 129 -12.63 0.77 8.34
N LYS A 130 -13.16 2.00 8.47
CA LYS A 130 -14.22 2.51 7.58
C LYS A 130 -13.74 2.62 6.14
N SER A 131 -12.51 3.10 5.91
CA SER A 131 -11.93 3.16 4.56
C SER A 131 -11.88 1.76 3.90
N ILE A 132 -11.43 0.73 4.62
CA ILE A 132 -11.46 -0.66 4.10
C ILE A 132 -12.88 -1.07 3.74
N LEU A 133 -13.86 -0.84 4.62
CA LEU A 133 -15.26 -1.24 4.37
C LEU A 133 -15.84 -0.54 3.12
N MET A 134 -15.59 0.75 2.96
CA MET A 134 -16.02 1.51 1.79
C MET A 134 -15.32 1.00 0.51
N ASN A 135 -14.00 0.78 0.59
CA ASN A 135 -13.21 0.32 -0.54
C ASN A 135 -13.47 -1.15 -0.90
N LYS A 136 -14.00 -1.97 0.03
CA LYS A 136 -14.39 -3.36 -0.24
C LYS A 136 -15.36 -3.42 -1.41
N GLY A 137 -16.42 -2.61 -1.37
CA GLY A 137 -17.39 -2.54 -2.45
C GLY A 137 -16.79 -1.94 -3.72
N ARG A 138 -16.02 -0.85 -3.57
CA ARG A 138 -15.41 -0.12 -4.69
C ARG A 138 -14.46 -1.00 -5.51
N PHE A 139 -13.60 -1.78 -4.86
CA PHE A 139 -12.57 -2.58 -5.49
C PHE A 139 -12.87 -4.08 -5.51
N GLN A 140 -14.11 -4.47 -5.15
CA GLN A 140 -14.56 -5.87 -5.12
C GLN A 140 -13.63 -6.75 -4.28
N MET A 141 -13.18 -6.24 -3.13
CA MET A 141 -12.26 -6.98 -2.26
C MET A 141 -12.97 -8.16 -1.58
N SER A 142 -12.28 -9.30 -1.52
CA SER A 142 -12.76 -10.46 -0.78
C SER A 142 -12.73 -10.23 0.74
N ASP A 143 -13.55 -10.97 1.48
CA ASP A 143 -13.53 -10.94 2.96
C ASP A 143 -12.17 -11.34 3.52
N GLN A 144 -11.50 -12.30 2.89
CA GLN A 144 -10.15 -12.73 3.28
C GLN A 144 -9.14 -11.58 3.15
N LEU A 145 -9.15 -10.85 2.04
CA LEU A 145 -8.25 -9.72 1.84
C LEU A 145 -8.54 -8.61 2.86
N CYS A 146 -9.81 -8.27 3.09
CA CYS A 146 -10.19 -7.31 4.13
C CYS A 146 -9.69 -7.72 5.52
N GLN A 147 -9.78 -9.00 5.88
CA GLN A 147 -9.26 -9.49 7.16
C GLN A 147 -7.74 -9.36 7.24
N ILE A 148 -7.00 -9.69 6.18
CA ILE A 148 -5.53 -9.53 6.13
C ILE A 148 -5.16 -8.05 6.31
N LEU A 149 -5.82 -7.13 5.61
CA LEU A 149 -5.58 -5.69 5.74
C LEU A 149 -5.87 -5.20 7.18
N ASN A 150 -6.93 -5.68 7.82
CA ASN A 150 -7.23 -5.37 9.21
C ASN A 150 -6.15 -5.87 10.18
N ASN A 151 -5.63 -7.09 9.99
CA ASN A 151 -4.53 -7.61 10.79
C ASN A 151 -3.27 -6.74 10.62
N THR A 152 -2.98 -6.30 9.39
CA THR A 152 -1.84 -5.43 9.09
C THR A 152 -2.00 -4.04 9.73
N ILE A 153 -3.21 -3.49 9.78
CA ILE A 153 -3.48 -2.22 10.49
C ILE A 153 -3.10 -2.32 11.97
N GLU A 154 -3.37 -3.45 12.64
CA GLU A 154 -2.96 -3.61 14.04
C GLU A 154 -1.46 -3.46 14.22
N LEU A 155 -0.65 -3.93 13.25
CA LEU A 155 0.80 -3.76 13.28
C LEU A 155 1.20 -2.29 13.10
N LEU A 156 0.53 -1.57 12.20
CA LEU A 156 0.78 -0.14 11.99
C LEU A 156 0.40 0.69 13.21
N GLU A 157 -0.70 0.35 13.89
CA GLU A 157 -1.20 1.09 15.05
C GLU A 157 -0.46 0.76 16.35
N LYS A 158 0.15 -0.43 16.47
CA LYS A 158 0.96 -0.82 17.64
C LYS A 158 2.31 -0.11 17.72
N ASN A 159 2.82 0.40 16.61
CA ASN A 159 4.17 0.95 16.49
C ASN A 159 4.18 2.49 16.28
N VAL A 160 3.07 3.16 16.60
CA VAL A 160 2.93 4.63 16.58
C VAL A 160 2.75 5.13 18.02
#